data_AF-A0A8K0KJF9-F1
#
_entry.id   AF-A0A8K0KJF9-F1
#
_cell.length_a   1.000
_cell.length_b   1.000
_cell.length_c   1.000
_cell.angle_alpha   90.00
_cell.angle_beta   90.00
_cell.angle_gamma   90.00
#
_symmetry.space_group_name_H-M   'P 1'
#
loop_
_entity.id
_entity.type
_entity.pdbx_description
1 polymer ?
#
loop_
_entity_poly.entity_id
_entity_poly.type
_entity_poly.pdbx_seq_one_letter_code
_entity_poly.pdbx_strand_id
1 'polypeptide(L)'
;MLASSYTNTFPPLFVLGKSLIFGNETGVSLDGDVMLSIGEVRNNWLDLIRNVKKHDAVIARIPAVERAVSTVLMDINVVHRKFQPKVTAEGYERHLRRLATSLGDYRGRGGYPKEWPPTLKNFQLVVETESGPLMLSPTGQFIVPASCPAFLLVNFISENLMKAMELLHTYQSNKHLERGLHAQCMKLLKLASLEKDDNITPDLMISCCERFLSAKSEATNLNPLMENIVTLMAGLQVKVTHFYSILSHGEVCIPWDWKP
;
A
#
# COMPACT_ATOMS: atom_id res chain seq x y z
N MET A 1 -59.56 -1.05 5.44
CA MET A 1 -59.15 -0.18 4.32
C MET A 1 -58.07 0.75 4.84
N LEU A 2 -56.80 0.73 4.46
CA LEU A 2 -55.99 -0.06 3.53
C LEU A 2 -54.63 -0.25 4.24
N ALA A 3 -54.34 -1.46 4.71
CA ALA A 3 -52.98 -1.86 5.02
C ALA A 3 -52.33 -2.26 3.69
N SER A 4 -51.80 -1.26 2.98
CA SER A 4 -51.07 -1.47 1.73
C SER A 4 -49.63 -1.88 2.05
N SER A 5 -49.44 -3.20 2.17
CA SER A 5 -48.26 -3.95 1.70
C SER A 5 -47.00 -3.14 1.42
N TYR A 6 -46.17 -2.93 2.45
CA TYR A 6 -44.73 -2.83 2.23
C TYR A 6 -44.25 -4.23 1.85
N THR A 7 -44.28 -4.53 0.55
CA THR A 7 -43.55 -5.67 0.02
C THR A 7 -42.08 -5.44 0.34
N ASN A 8 -41.56 -6.17 1.32
CA ASN A 8 -40.14 -6.40 1.54
C ASN A 8 -39.57 -7.09 0.30
N THR A 9 -39.39 -6.35 -0.78
CA THR A 9 -38.41 -6.69 -1.80
C THR A 9 -37.06 -6.41 -1.15
N PHE A 10 -36.44 -7.46 -0.63
CA PHE A 10 -35.01 -7.46 -0.32
C PHE A 10 -34.27 -6.70 -1.43
N PRO A 11 -33.36 -5.76 -1.11
CA PRO A 11 -32.63 -5.09 -2.16
C PRO A 11 -31.90 -6.18 -2.96
N PRO A 12 -31.96 -6.13 -4.30
CA PRO A 12 -31.31 -7.12 -5.14
C PRO A 12 -29.84 -7.28 -4.73
N LEU A 13 -29.34 -8.53 -4.80
CA LEU A 13 -28.00 -9.01 -4.42
C LEU A 13 -26.79 -8.28 -5.06
N PHE A 14 -26.97 -7.11 -5.67
CA PHE A 14 -25.98 -6.41 -6.48
C PHE A 14 -24.68 -6.03 -5.73
N VAL A 15 -24.71 -6.00 -4.40
CA VAL A 15 -23.55 -5.66 -3.54
C VAL A 15 -23.07 -6.87 -2.71
N LEU A 16 -23.65 -8.06 -2.90
CA LEU A 16 -23.24 -9.23 -2.10
C LEU A 16 -21.76 -9.54 -2.36
N GLY A 17 -20.95 -9.55 -1.29
CA GLY A 17 -19.51 -9.80 -1.37
C GLY A 17 -18.64 -8.57 -1.66
N LYS A 18 -19.20 -7.35 -1.71
CA LYS A 18 -18.45 -6.10 -1.84
C LYS A 18 -18.55 -5.28 -0.55
N SER A 19 -17.46 -4.64 -0.15
CA SER A 19 -17.47 -3.71 0.98
C SER A 19 -18.16 -2.41 0.59
N LEU A 20 -18.87 -1.78 1.54
CA LEU A 20 -19.44 -0.45 1.38
C LEU A 20 -18.58 0.56 2.13
N ILE A 21 -18.09 1.59 1.42
CA ILE A 21 -17.21 2.62 1.96
C ILE A 21 -17.92 3.97 1.84
N PHE A 22 -18.04 4.69 2.96
CA PHE A 22 -18.52 6.06 2.95
C PHE A 22 -17.33 7.02 2.87
N GLY A 23 -17.39 7.97 1.93
CA GLY A 23 -16.29 8.89 1.67
C GLY A 23 -16.77 10.18 1.02
N ASN A 24 -15.86 10.81 0.25
CA ASN A 24 -16.15 12.05 -0.47
C ASN A 24 -16.56 11.81 -1.94
N GLU A 25 -16.27 10.62 -2.48
CA GLU A 25 -16.58 10.25 -3.86
C GLU A 25 -17.59 9.10 -3.90
N THR A 26 -18.45 9.11 -4.93
CA THR A 26 -19.35 8.01 -5.26
C THR A 26 -18.80 7.26 -6.47
N GLY A 27 -18.67 5.93 -6.38
CA GLY A 27 -18.18 5.08 -7.45
C GLY A 27 -17.75 3.70 -6.98
N VAL A 28 -16.91 3.03 -7.76
CA VAL A 28 -16.36 1.71 -7.42
C VAL A 28 -14.85 1.83 -7.26
N SER A 29 -14.28 1.27 -6.19
CA SER A 29 -12.84 1.25 -5.94
C SER A 29 -12.11 0.29 -6.89
N LEU A 30 -10.78 0.34 -6.89
CA LEU A 30 -9.93 -0.61 -7.64
C LEU A 30 -10.13 -2.07 -7.21
N ASP A 31 -10.43 -2.29 -5.93
CA ASP A 31 -10.70 -3.61 -5.36
C ASP A 31 -12.16 -4.06 -5.60
N GLY A 32 -12.98 -3.21 -6.23
CA GLY A 32 -14.37 -3.48 -6.50
C GLY A 32 -15.32 -3.12 -5.35
N ASP A 33 -14.85 -2.43 -4.31
CA ASP A 33 -15.68 -1.91 -3.22
C ASP A 33 -16.61 -0.80 -3.72
N VAL A 34 -17.81 -0.69 -3.15
CA VAL A 34 -18.74 0.39 -3.47
C VAL A 34 -18.45 1.59 -2.57
N MET A 35 -18.14 2.73 -3.18
CA MET A 35 -17.88 3.99 -2.51
C MET A 35 -19.09 4.91 -2.65
N LEU A 36 -19.57 5.48 -1.55
CA LEU A 36 -20.69 6.42 -1.51
C LEU A 36 -20.27 7.73 -0.86
N SER A 37 -20.47 8.84 -1.58
CA SER A 37 -20.23 10.18 -1.05
C SER A 37 -21.28 10.54 -0.02
N ILE A 38 -20.84 10.97 1.17
CA ILE A 38 -21.75 11.46 2.24
C ILE A 38 -22.51 12.74 1.85
N GLY A 39 -22.02 13.46 0.84
CA GLY A 39 -22.65 14.68 0.33
C GLY A 39 -23.70 14.44 -0.76
N GLU A 40 -23.91 13.20 -1.19
CA GLU A 40 -24.82 12.88 -2.29
C GLU A 40 -26.23 12.46 -1.86
N VAL A 41 -27.17 12.59 -2.80
CA VAL A 41 -28.56 12.19 -2.60
C VAL A 41 -28.77 10.70 -2.83
N ARG A 42 -29.74 10.13 -2.10
CA ARG A 42 -30.11 8.70 -2.15
C ARG A 42 -30.27 8.13 -3.57
N ASN A 43 -30.82 8.90 -4.50
CA ASN A 43 -31.05 8.41 -5.86
C ASN A 43 -29.74 8.08 -6.59
N ASN A 44 -28.69 8.91 -6.43
CA ASN A 44 -27.37 8.66 -7.01
C ASN A 44 -26.75 7.38 -6.44
N TRP A 45 -26.88 7.17 -5.13
CA TRP A 45 -26.40 5.94 -4.49
C TRP A 45 -27.12 4.70 -5.04
N LEU A 46 -28.45 4.76 -5.16
CA LEU A 46 -29.25 3.66 -5.70
C LEU A 46 -28.90 3.36 -7.16
N ASP A 47 -28.65 4.39 -7.96
CA ASP A 47 -28.26 4.24 -9.36
C ASP A 47 -26.88 3.60 -9.49
N LEU A 48 -25.90 4.00 -8.66
CA LEU A 48 -24.62 3.31 -8.60
C LEU A 48 -24.80 1.84 -8.22
N ILE A 49 -25.52 1.55 -7.12
CA ILE A 49 -25.73 0.20 -6.60
C ILE A 49 -26.38 -0.72 -7.65
N ARG A 50 -27.35 -0.22 -8.40
CA ARG A 50 -28.00 -0.96 -9.50
C ARG A 50 -27.05 -1.25 -10.67
N ASN A 51 -26.04 -0.40 -10.86
CA ASN A 51 -25.14 -0.43 -12.01
C ASN A 51 -23.70 -0.87 -11.67
N VAL A 52 -23.40 -1.35 -10.45
CA VAL A 52 -22.05 -1.74 -10.01
C VAL A 52 -21.33 -2.65 -11.01
N LYS A 53 -22.04 -3.64 -11.57
CA LYS A 53 -21.47 -4.58 -12.56
C LYS A 53 -20.94 -3.90 -13.83
N LYS A 54 -21.44 -2.73 -14.20
CA LYS A 54 -20.94 -1.96 -15.35
C LYS A 54 -19.53 -1.41 -15.08
N HIS A 55 -19.21 -1.15 -13.82
CA HIS A 55 -17.89 -0.67 -13.42
C HIS A 55 -16.82 -1.78 -13.38
N ASP A 56 -17.21 -3.06 -13.36
CA ASP A 56 -16.26 -4.17 -13.50
C ASP A 56 -15.50 -4.10 -14.84
N ALA A 57 -16.14 -3.59 -15.89
CA ALA A 57 -15.50 -3.36 -17.19
C ALA A 57 -14.43 -2.25 -17.12
N VAL A 58 -14.55 -1.28 -16.21
CA VAL A 58 -13.53 -0.25 -15.97
C VAL A 58 -12.32 -0.90 -15.31
N ILE A 59 -12.54 -1.65 -14.23
CA ILE A 59 -11.47 -2.35 -13.50
C ILE A 59 -10.70 -3.28 -14.44
N ALA A 60 -11.39 -4.03 -15.31
CA ALA A 60 -10.77 -4.90 -16.29
C ALA A 60 -9.86 -4.18 -17.30
N ARG A 61 -10.07 -2.88 -17.55
CA ARG A 61 -9.22 -2.08 -18.45
C ARG A 61 -7.99 -1.48 -17.77
N ILE A 62 -8.01 -1.31 -16.45
CA ILE A 62 -6.93 -0.63 -15.72
C ILE A 62 -5.54 -1.22 -16.04
N PRO A 63 -5.33 -2.55 -16.02
CA PRO A 63 -4.02 -3.12 -16.36
C PRO A 63 -3.51 -2.76 -17.75
N ALA A 64 -4.42 -2.56 -18.72
CA ALA A 64 -4.04 -2.14 -20.06
C ALA A 64 -3.60 -0.66 -20.10
N VAL A 65 -4.25 0.20 -19.32
CA VAL A 65 -3.89 1.62 -19.21
C VAL A 65 -2.60 1.81 -18.41
N GLU A 66 -2.39 1.05 -17.34
CA GLU A 66 -1.10 0.99 -16.62
C GLU A 66 0.04 0.58 -17.55
N ARG A 67 -0.19 -0.44 -18.39
CA ARG A 67 0.78 -0.86 -19.40
C ARG A 67 1.06 0.25 -20.41
N ALA A 68 0.06 1.04 -20.80
CA ALA A 68 0.28 2.17 -21.68
C ALA A 68 1.22 3.22 -21.04
N VAL A 69 1.00 3.56 -19.77
CA VAL A 69 1.92 4.44 -19.01
C VAL A 69 3.32 3.83 -18.95
N SER A 70 3.40 2.56 -18.58
CA SER A 70 4.66 1.80 -18.48
C SER A 70 5.45 1.85 -19.80
N THR A 71 4.84 1.46 -20.92
CA THR A 71 5.49 1.43 -22.24
C THR A 71 5.93 2.81 -22.70
N VAL A 72 5.09 3.83 -22.47
CA VAL A 72 5.45 5.20 -22.84
C VAL A 72 6.67 5.65 -22.04
N LEU A 73 6.72 5.36 -20.73
CA LEU A 73 7.82 5.69 -19.82
C LEU A 73 8.84 4.54 -19.67
N MET A 74 9.30 4.00 -20.80
CA MET A 74 10.41 3.04 -20.91
C MET A 74 10.30 1.78 -20.03
N ASP A 75 9.12 1.19 -19.98
CA ASP A 75 8.78 -0.03 -19.25
C ASP A 75 8.90 0.09 -17.73
N ILE A 76 8.71 1.29 -17.16
CA ILE A 76 8.65 1.48 -15.71
C ILE A 76 7.51 0.66 -15.08
N ASN A 77 7.70 0.14 -13.87
CA ASN A 77 6.63 -0.61 -13.19
C ASN A 77 5.63 0.36 -12.55
N VAL A 78 4.42 0.44 -13.09
CA VAL A 78 3.31 1.13 -12.42
C VAL A 78 2.81 0.24 -11.29
N VAL A 79 2.81 0.77 -10.06
CA VAL A 79 2.43 0.01 -8.86
C VAL A 79 1.46 0.82 -7.99
N HIS A 80 0.63 0.10 -7.25
CA HIS A 80 -0.29 0.67 -6.26
C HIS A 80 0.30 0.57 -4.86
N ARG A 81 0.14 1.64 -4.07
CA ARG A 81 0.51 1.60 -2.65
C ARG A 81 -0.64 0.99 -1.85
N LYS A 82 -0.30 0.11 -0.90
CA LYS A 82 -1.28 -0.50 0.03
C LYS A 82 -2.09 0.55 0.81
N PHE A 83 -1.52 1.73 1.05
CA PHE A 83 -2.12 2.82 1.85
C PHE A 83 -2.41 4.10 1.03
N GLN A 84 -2.80 3.94 -0.23
CA GLN A 84 -3.28 5.07 -1.01
C GLN A 84 -4.72 5.43 -0.60
N PRO A 85 -5.10 6.71 -0.59
CA PRO A 85 -6.52 7.09 -0.47
C PRO A 85 -7.34 6.31 -1.48
N LYS A 86 -8.47 5.74 -1.05
CA LYS A 86 -9.36 5.00 -1.94
C LYS A 86 -9.87 5.99 -3.00
N VAL A 87 -9.56 5.69 -4.25
CA VAL A 87 -10.02 6.42 -5.44
C VAL A 87 -10.98 5.55 -6.22
N THR A 88 -11.90 6.18 -6.93
CA THR A 88 -12.74 5.46 -7.89
C THR A 88 -11.88 4.90 -9.04
N ALA A 89 -12.23 3.70 -9.52
CA ALA A 89 -11.59 3.03 -10.65
C ALA A 89 -11.63 3.89 -11.92
N GLU A 90 -12.73 4.60 -12.14
CA GLU A 90 -12.89 5.55 -13.26
C GLU A 90 -11.99 6.78 -13.10
N GLY A 91 -11.89 7.32 -11.89
CA GLY A 91 -10.96 8.40 -11.58
C GLY A 91 -9.52 7.99 -11.85
N TYR A 92 -9.13 6.79 -11.38
CA TYR A 92 -7.80 6.25 -11.61
C TYR A 92 -7.51 5.96 -13.10
N GLU A 93 -8.46 5.37 -13.83
CA GLU A 93 -8.33 5.17 -15.28
C GLU A 93 -8.09 6.51 -16.00
N ARG A 94 -8.87 7.55 -15.66
CA ARG A 94 -8.72 8.89 -16.22
C ARG A 94 -7.34 9.49 -15.90
N HIS A 95 -6.87 9.34 -14.66
CA HIS A 95 -5.56 9.78 -14.21
C HIS A 95 -4.43 9.13 -15.03
N LEU A 96 -4.46 7.80 -15.19
CA LEU A 96 -3.47 7.08 -15.97
C LEU A 96 -3.50 7.49 -17.46
N ARG A 97 -4.68 7.62 -18.07
CA ARG A 97 -4.80 8.04 -19.47
C ARG A 97 -4.21 9.42 -19.70
N ARG A 98 -4.51 10.38 -18.82
CA ARG A 98 -3.95 11.74 -18.89
C ARG A 98 -2.44 11.72 -18.84
N LEU A 99 -1.87 10.95 -17.91
CA LEU A 99 -0.43 10.81 -17.76
C LEU A 99 0.20 10.13 -18.99
N ALA A 100 -0.40 9.04 -19.48
CA ALA A 100 0.06 8.32 -20.68
C ALA A 100 0.10 9.24 -21.91
N THR A 101 -0.95 10.03 -22.15
CA THR A 101 -1.00 10.99 -23.25
C THR A 101 0.08 12.06 -23.09
N SER A 102 0.21 12.67 -21.91
CA SER A 102 1.21 13.72 -21.67
C SER A 102 2.64 13.20 -21.89
N LEU A 103 2.94 11.99 -21.43
CA LEU A 103 4.26 11.37 -21.63
C LEU A 103 4.47 10.94 -23.08
N GLY A 104 3.42 10.51 -23.78
CA GLY A 104 3.46 10.14 -25.20
C GLY A 104 3.81 11.34 -26.07
N ASP A 105 3.16 12.47 -25.82
CA ASP A 105 3.42 13.74 -26.48
C ASP A 105 4.86 14.22 -26.23
N TYR A 106 5.35 14.09 -25.00
CA TYR A 106 6.73 14.44 -24.65
C TYR A 106 7.73 13.57 -25.42
N ARG A 107 7.53 12.24 -25.39
CA ARG A 107 8.39 11.28 -26.09
C ARG A 107 8.44 11.54 -27.59
N GLY A 108 7.32 11.91 -28.20
CA GLY A 108 7.24 12.23 -29.63
C GLY A 108 7.98 13.51 -30.06
N ARG A 109 8.21 14.46 -29.13
CA ARG A 109 8.82 15.78 -29.45
C ARG A 109 10.35 15.81 -29.33
N GLY A 110 10.96 14.88 -28.62
CA GLY A 110 12.41 14.92 -28.39
C GLY A 110 13.01 13.70 -27.70
N GLY A 111 12.22 12.66 -27.46
CA GLY A 111 12.65 11.49 -26.70
C GLY A 111 12.92 11.80 -25.22
N TYR A 112 13.48 10.82 -24.52
CA TYR A 112 13.92 10.97 -23.13
C TYR A 112 15.42 11.33 -23.07
N PRO A 113 15.91 11.84 -21.92
CA PRO A 113 17.31 12.17 -21.72
C PRO A 113 18.24 10.99 -22.04
N LYS A 114 19.39 11.27 -22.64
CA LYS A 114 20.34 10.23 -23.10
C LYS A 114 21.06 9.53 -21.95
N GLU A 115 21.10 10.18 -20.79
CA GLU A 115 21.71 9.70 -19.56
C GLU A 115 20.84 8.62 -18.89
N TRP A 116 19.58 8.48 -19.31
CA TRP A 116 18.71 7.44 -18.78
C TRP A 116 19.18 6.05 -19.22
N PRO A 117 18.94 5.03 -18.37
CA PRO A 117 19.15 3.65 -18.79
C PRO A 117 18.22 3.30 -19.96
N PRO A 118 18.54 2.25 -20.73
CA PRO A 118 17.70 1.80 -21.86
C PRO A 118 16.28 1.39 -21.46
N THR A 119 16.04 1.14 -20.17
CA THR A 119 14.73 0.82 -19.60
C THR A 119 14.67 1.26 -18.14
N LEU A 120 13.47 1.62 -17.68
CA LEU A 120 13.15 1.92 -16.29
C LEU A 120 12.46 0.75 -15.56
N LYS A 121 12.49 -0.47 -16.11
CA LYS A 121 11.83 -1.66 -15.52
C LYS A 121 12.21 -2.02 -14.09
N ASN A 122 13.32 -1.50 -13.57
CA ASN A 122 13.73 -1.74 -12.19
C ASN A 122 13.19 -0.69 -11.22
N PHE A 123 12.59 0.39 -11.74
CA PHE A 123 12.00 1.46 -10.96
C PHE A 123 10.49 1.26 -10.85
N GLN A 124 9.90 1.93 -9.86
CA GLN A 124 8.48 1.85 -9.55
C GLN A 124 7.86 3.24 -9.58
N LEU A 125 6.72 3.36 -10.24
CA LEU A 125 5.93 4.57 -10.37
C LEU A 125 4.57 4.37 -9.67
N VAL A 126 4.23 5.29 -8.79
CA VAL A 126 2.92 5.39 -8.14
C VAL A 126 2.25 6.63 -8.66
N VAL A 127 1.06 6.46 -9.25
CA VAL A 127 0.24 7.56 -9.74
C VAL A 127 -0.82 7.88 -8.70
N GLU A 128 -0.77 9.08 -8.16
CA GLU A 128 -1.75 9.60 -7.20
C GLU A 128 -2.76 10.54 -7.87
N THR A 129 -3.69 11.06 -7.06
CA THR A 129 -4.72 12.01 -7.51
C THR A 129 -4.09 13.31 -8.04
N GLU A 130 -4.92 14.18 -8.63
CA GLU A 130 -4.43 15.41 -9.26
C GLU A 130 -3.69 16.37 -8.32
N SER A 131 -3.88 16.24 -7.01
CA SER A 131 -3.22 17.04 -5.97
C SER A 131 -2.16 16.25 -5.17
N GLY A 132 -1.75 15.09 -5.67
CA GLY A 132 -0.70 14.27 -5.06
C GLY A 132 0.68 14.94 -5.08
N PRO A 133 1.63 14.46 -4.26
CA PRO A 133 2.98 14.98 -4.24
C PRO A 133 3.78 14.48 -5.45
N LEU A 134 4.75 15.30 -5.89
CA LEU A 134 5.85 14.85 -6.74
C LEU A 134 7.05 14.56 -5.85
N MET A 135 7.27 13.29 -5.50
CA MET A 135 8.29 12.92 -4.51
C MET A 135 8.87 11.52 -4.72
N LEU A 136 10.06 11.29 -4.14
CA LEU A 136 10.68 9.97 -4.07
C LEU A 136 10.38 9.39 -2.69
N SER A 137 9.76 8.22 -2.64
CA SER A 137 9.43 7.56 -1.38
C SER A 137 10.70 7.05 -0.68
N PRO A 138 10.68 6.84 0.65
CA PRO A 138 11.77 6.18 1.37
C PRO A 138 12.08 4.76 0.88
N THR A 139 11.14 4.10 0.18
CA THR A 139 11.33 2.78 -0.42
C THR A 139 11.82 2.85 -1.88
N GLY A 140 12.13 4.05 -2.38
CA GLY A 140 12.64 4.29 -3.73
C GLY A 140 11.58 4.28 -4.84
N GLN A 141 10.30 4.49 -4.50
CA GLN A 141 9.22 4.63 -5.48
C GLN A 141 9.05 6.08 -5.89
N PHE A 142 8.88 6.35 -7.19
CA PHE A 142 8.48 7.67 -7.67
C PHE A 142 6.97 7.84 -7.46
N ILE A 143 6.57 8.82 -6.65
CA ILE A 143 5.17 9.18 -6.42
C ILE A 143 4.89 10.46 -7.18
N VAL A 144 3.85 10.44 -8.01
CA VAL A 144 3.57 11.54 -8.95
C VAL A 144 2.08 11.85 -8.97
N PRO A 145 1.67 13.12 -9.05
CA PRO A 145 0.28 13.45 -9.29
C PRO A 145 -0.09 13.17 -10.75
N ALA A 146 -1.32 12.72 -10.99
CA ALA A 146 -1.83 12.49 -12.35
C ALA A 146 -1.85 13.76 -13.24
N SER A 147 -1.86 14.93 -12.61
CA SER A 147 -1.82 16.23 -13.27
C SER A 147 -0.40 16.70 -13.62
N CYS A 148 0.64 15.95 -13.20
CA CYS A 148 2.04 16.33 -13.38
C CYS A 148 2.38 16.51 -14.87
N PRO A 149 2.88 17.69 -15.28
CA PRO A 149 3.38 17.87 -16.64
C PRO A 149 4.54 16.90 -16.94
N ALA A 150 4.54 16.30 -18.13
CA ALA A 150 5.55 15.31 -18.51
C ALA A 150 7.01 15.81 -18.38
N PHE A 151 7.29 17.07 -18.75
CA PHE A 151 8.64 17.63 -18.60
C PHE A 151 9.10 17.67 -17.14
N LEU A 152 8.18 17.98 -16.22
CA LEU A 152 8.49 18.06 -14.80
C LEU A 152 8.74 16.67 -14.23
N LEU A 153 7.95 15.67 -14.65
CA LEU A 153 8.17 14.27 -14.29
C LEU A 153 9.52 13.76 -14.81
N VAL A 154 9.86 14.06 -16.07
CA VAL A 154 11.14 13.63 -16.67
C VAL A 154 12.33 14.25 -15.95
N ASN A 155 12.28 15.55 -15.65
CA ASN A 155 13.35 16.20 -14.88
C ASN A 155 13.47 15.59 -13.48
N PHE A 156 12.34 15.40 -12.80
CA PHE A 156 12.30 14.81 -11.47
C PHE A 156 12.89 13.39 -11.44
N ILE A 157 12.54 12.52 -12.39
CA ILE A 157 13.13 11.19 -12.51
C ILE A 157 14.64 11.32 -12.73
N SER A 158 15.07 12.16 -13.67
CA SER A 158 16.50 12.35 -14.01
C SER A 158 17.34 12.71 -12.80
N GLU A 159 16.87 13.64 -11.97
CA GLU A 159 17.55 14.10 -10.76
C GLU A 159 17.61 13.02 -9.65
N ASN A 160 16.68 12.06 -9.67
CA ASN A 160 16.48 11.11 -8.58
C ASN A 160 16.79 9.66 -8.93
N LEU A 161 17.20 9.34 -10.17
CA LEU A 161 17.47 7.97 -10.63
C LEU A 161 18.45 7.21 -9.73
N MET A 162 19.62 7.81 -9.44
CA MET A 162 20.64 7.16 -8.61
C MET A 162 20.14 6.90 -7.19
N LYS A 163 19.50 7.90 -6.58
CA LYS A 163 18.93 7.80 -5.23
C LYS A 163 17.81 6.76 -5.15
N ALA A 164 16.94 6.72 -6.15
CA ALA A 164 15.87 5.72 -6.24
C ALA A 164 16.43 4.30 -6.31
N MET A 165 17.50 4.09 -7.08
CA MET A 165 18.17 2.81 -7.20
C MET A 165 18.79 2.35 -5.87
N GLU A 166 19.47 3.25 -5.15
CA GLU A 166 20.06 2.97 -3.83
C GLU A 166 18.99 2.62 -2.79
N LEU A 167 17.89 3.39 -2.75
CA LEU A 167 16.78 3.15 -1.83
C LEU A 167 16.06 1.83 -2.14
N LEU A 168 15.83 1.51 -3.41
CA LEU A 168 15.22 0.24 -3.82
C LEU A 168 16.11 -0.95 -3.42
N HIS A 169 17.42 -0.85 -3.66
CA HIS A 169 18.36 -1.90 -3.28
C HIS A 169 18.39 -2.11 -1.76
N THR A 170 18.50 -1.03 -1.00
CA THR A 170 18.47 -1.06 0.47
C THR A 170 17.17 -1.66 1.00
N TYR A 171 16.02 -1.22 0.46
CA TYR A 171 14.72 -1.73 0.85
C TYR A 171 14.57 -3.24 0.57
N GLN A 172 15.02 -3.71 -0.60
CA GLN A 172 14.97 -5.13 -0.96
C GLN A 172 15.89 -5.97 -0.06
N SER A 173 17.09 -5.49 0.23
CA SER A 173 18.03 -6.14 1.16
C SER A 173 17.42 -6.26 2.55
N ASN A 174 16.89 -5.15 3.07
CA ASN A 174 16.25 -5.12 4.39
C ASN A 174 15.05 -6.06 4.45
N LYS A 175 14.22 -6.15 3.40
CA LYS A 175 13.09 -7.10 3.36
C LYS A 175 13.55 -8.56 3.45
N HIS A 176 14.70 -8.89 2.88
CA HIS A 176 15.26 -10.24 3.00
C HIS A 176 15.79 -10.50 4.41
N LEU A 177 16.55 -9.56 4.97
CA LEU A 177 17.10 -9.65 6.33
C LEU A 177 15.99 -9.72 7.39
N GLU A 178 14.98 -8.86 7.28
CA GLU A 178 13.80 -8.84 8.14
C GLU A 178 13.13 -10.21 8.18
N ARG A 179 12.90 -10.85 7.02
CA ARG A 179 12.29 -12.20 6.95
C ARG A 179 13.12 -13.25 7.66
N GLY A 180 14.44 -13.18 7.52
CA GLY A 180 15.37 -14.08 8.21
C GLY A 180 15.30 -13.93 9.72
N LEU A 181 15.41 -12.68 10.21
CA LEU A 181 15.38 -12.37 11.64
C LEU A 181 14.01 -12.63 12.27
N HIS A 182 12.93 -12.33 11.56
CA HIS A 182 11.57 -12.63 11.97
C HIS A 182 11.38 -14.13 12.21
N ALA A 183 11.78 -14.97 11.26
CA ALA A 183 11.71 -16.42 11.40
C ALA A 183 12.58 -16.94 12.56
N GLN A 184 13.74 -16.34 12.79
CA GLN A 184 14.58 -16.65 13.94
C GLN A 184 13.90 -16.27 15.26
N CYS A 185 13.29 -15.09 15.38
CA CYS A 185 12.56 -14.67 16.57
C CYS A 185 11.40 -15.60 16.88
N MET A 186 10.57 -15.89 15.87
CA MET A 186 9.45 -16.84 15.98
C MET A 186 9.92 -18.20 16.55
N LYS A 187 11.01 -18.75 16.00
CA LYS A 187 11.55 -20.05 16.41
C LYS A 187 12.19 -20.01 17.81
N LEU A 188 13.03 -19.01 18.07
CA LEU A 188 13.88 -18.98 19.26
C LEU A 188 13.14 -18.50 20.52
N LEU A 189 12.12 -17.67 20.37
CA LEU A 189 11.27 -17.17 21.45
C LEU A 189 9.96 -17.95 21.58
N LYS A 190 9.70 -18.88 20.64
CA LYS A 190 8.48 -19.71 20.60
C LYS A 190 7.20 -18.88 20.60
N LEU A 191 7.20 -17.77 19.87
CA LEU A 191 6.01 -16.90 19.75
C LEU A 191 4.89 -17.62 19.00
N ALA A 192 3.65 -17.33 19.35
CA ALA A 192 2.49 -17.77 18.58
C ALA A 192 2.36 -16.98 17.27
N SER A 193 2.59 -15.66 17.34
CA SER A 193 2.68 -14.77 16.17
C SER A 193 3.64 -13.61 16.45
N LEU A 194 4.21 -13.08 15.38
CA LEU A 194 4.98 -11.83 15.39
C LEU A 194 4.51 -11.02 14.19
N GLU A 195 3.71 -10.01 14.44
CA GLU A 195 3.21 -9.09 13.42
C GLU A 195 3.80 -7.71 13.61
N LYS A 196 3.57 -6.82 12.65
CA LYS A 196 3.98 -5.42 12.74
C LYS A 196 2.87 -4.53 12.22
N ASP A 197 2.77 -3.34 12.78
CA ASP A 197 1.94 -2.29 12.20
C ASP A 197 2.49 -1.87 10.84
N ASP A 198 1.60 -1.37 9.98
CA ASP A 198 1.93 -1.03 8.59
C ASP A 198 2.92 0.15 8.47
N ASN A 199 3.06 0.97 9.51
CA ASN A 199 4.05 2.05 9.59
C ASN A 199 5.45 1.57 10.06
N ILE A 200 5.59 0.31 10.45
CA ILE A 200 6.88 -0.29 10.82
C ILE A 200 7.61 -0.74 9.56
N THR A 201 8.57 0.07 9.14
CA THR A 201 9.45 -0.23 8.00
C THR A 201 10.35 -1.44 8.29
N PRO A 202 10.87 -2.13 7.26
CA PRO A 202 11.76 -3.27 7.44
C PRO A 202 12.96 -3.00 8.35
N ASP A 203 13.58 -1.82 8.27
CA ASP A 203 14.71 -1.41 9.12
C ASP A 203 14.34 -1.33 10.61
N LEU A 204 13.17 -0.77 10.95
CA LEU A 204 12.68 -0.73 12.34
C LEU A 204 12.38 -2.15 12.85
N MET A 205 11.79 -2.99 12.00
CA MET A 205 11.51 -4.38 12.35
C MET A 205 12.79 -5.20 12.55
N ILE A 206 13.81 -4.99 11.71
CA ILE A 206 15.15 -5.59 11.88
C ILE A 206 15.71 -5.21 13.25
N SER A 207 15.74 -3.92 13.58
CA SER A 207 16.28 -3.45 14.86
C SER A 207 15.51 -4.03 16.06
N CYS A 208 14.19 -4.16 15.95
CA CYS A 208 13.36 -4.78 16.98
C CYS A 208 13.69 -6.28 17.15
N CYS A 209 13.77 -7.03 16.04
CA CYS A 209 14.13 -8.44 16.04
C CYS A 209 15.54 -8.69 16.61
N GLU A 210 16.52 -7.88 16.21
CA GLU A 210 17.88 -7.97 16.74
C GLU A 210 17.89 -7.80 18.26
N ARG A 211 17.13 -6.84 18.80
CA ARG A 211 16.99 -6.66 20.26
C ARG A 211 16.37 -7.87 20.95
N PHE A 212 15.34 -8.47 20.36
CA PHE A 212 14.75 -9.68 20.94
C PHE A 212 15.76 -10.83 21.02
N LEU A 213 16.56 -11.00 19.96
CA LEU A 213 17.60 -12.04 19.91
C LEU A 213 18.75 -11.74 20.88
N SER A 214 19.18 -10.49 20.98
CA SER A 214 20.22 -10.05 21.93
C SER A 214 19.77 -10.21 23.38
N ALA A 215 18.55 -9.78 23.72
CA ALA A 215 17.99 -9.93 25.07
C ALA A 215 17.94 -11.39 25.52
N LYS A 216 17.63 -12.32 24.60
CA LYS A 216 17.75 -13.76 24.87
C LYS A 216 19.19 -14.19 25.15
N SER A 217 20.15 -13.73 24.37
CA SER A 217 21.57 -14.12 24.55
C SER A 217 22.14 -13.58 25.87
N GLU A 218 21.79 -12.36 26.27
CA GLU A 218 22.19 -11.74 27.53
C GLU A 218 21.50 -12.40 28.73
N ALA A 219 20.22 -12.76 28.58
CA ALA A 219 19.48 -13.56 29.56
C ALA A 219 20.17 -14.87 29.91
N THR A 220 20.84 -15.49 28.93
CA THR A 220 21.53 -16.76 29.11
C THR A 220 22.83 -16.60 29.93
N ASN A 221 23.40 -15.38 29.98
CA ASN A 221 24.71 -15.11 30.59
C ASN A 221 24.66 -14.41 31.95
N LEU A 222 23.55 -13.75 32.33
CA LEU A 222 23.55 -12.78 33.44
C LEU A 222 22.65 -13.09 34.65
N ASN A 223 21.67 -13.99 34.58
CA ASN A 223 20.93 -14.41 35.78
C ASN A 223 19.94 -15.55 35.47
N PRO A 224 19.78 -16.60 36.31
CA PRO A 224 18.68 -17.57 36.19
C PRO A 224 17.28 -16.94 36.24
N LEU A 225 17.13 -15.69 36.71
CA LEU A 225 15.88 -14.93 36.61
C LEU A 225 15.56 -14.44 35.18
N MET A 226 16.51 -14.34 34.27
CA MET A 226 16.28 -13.93 32.87
C MET A 226 16.02 -15.10 31.92
N GLU A 227 16.25 -16.36 32.35
CA GLU A 227 15.69 -17.57 31.71
C GLU A 227 14.15 -17.46 31.54
N ASN A 228 13.54 -16.54 32.30
CA ASN A 228 12.15 -16.15 32.17
C ASN A 228 11.77 -15.45 30.86
N ILE A 229 12.61 -14.66 30.16
CA ILE A 229 12.08 -13.91 28.99
C ILE A 229 11.61 -14.87 27.88
N VAL A 230 12.39 -15.92 27.58
CA VAL A 230 11.96 -16.93 26.60
C VAL A 230 10.71 -17.67 27.08
N THR A 231 10.61 -17.95 28.38
CA THR A 231 9.45 -18.63 28.99
C THR A 231 8.21 -17.72 29.03
N LEU A 232 8.38 -16.43 29.28
CA LEU A 232 7.35 -15.40 29.33
C LEU A 232 6.84 -15.05 27.93
N MET A 233 7.70 -15.10 26.93
CA MET A 233 7.34 -14.83 25.54
C MET A 233 6.76 -16.03 24.82
N ALA A 234 7.02 -17.25 25.29
CA ALA A 234 6.52 -18.46 24.67
C ALA A 234 4.97 -18.44 24.59
N GLY A 235 4.44 -18.60 23.37
CA GLY A 235 3.00 -18.60 23.10
C GLY A 235 2.36 -17.21 23.02
N LEU A 236 3.11 -16.11 23.19
CA LEU A 236 2.56 -14.76 23.01
C LEU A 236 2.29 -14.44 21.53
N GLN A 237 1.23 -13.67 21.31
CA GLN A 237 0.97 -12.98 20.04
C GLN A 237 1.54 -11.57 20.16
N VAL A 238 2.64 -11.30 19.46
CA VAL A 238 3.34 -10.03 19.57
C VAL A 238 3.09 -9.20 18.32
N LYS A 239 2.73 -7.93 18.52
CA LYS A 239 2.64 -6.94 17.45
C LYS A 239 3.63 -5.81 17.67
N VAL A 240 4.51 -5.58 16.71
CA VAL A 240 5.46 -4.48 16.75
C VAL A 240 4.77 -3.19 16.34
N THR A 241 4.80 -2.18 17.21
CA THR A 241 4.09 -0.90 17.04
C THR A 241 5.01 0.27 17.44
N HIS A 242 4.43 1.42 17.83
CA HIS A 242 5.13 2.57 18.41
C HIS A 242 4.78 2.80 19.89
N PHE A 243 4.01 1.91 20.51
CA PHE A 243 3.56 2.06 21.89
C PHE A 243 3.42 0.70 22.58
N TYR A 244 3.34 0.71 23.90
CA TYR A 244 2.98 -0.49 24.67
C TYR A 244 1.47 -0.58 24.83
N SER A 245 0.90 -1.75 24.55
CA SER A 245 -0.51 -2.04 24.83
C SER A 245 -0.73 -3.54 24.93
N ILE A 246 -1.78 -3.95 25.62
CA ILE A 246 -2.26 -5.33 25.62
C ILE A 246 -3.72 -5.29 25.18
N LEU A 247 -4.04 -5.97 24.08
CA LEU A 247 -5.40 -6.03 23.56
C LEU A 247 -6.21 -7.07 24.33
N SER A 248 -7.54 -6.90 24.34
CA SER A 248 -8.47 -7.76 25.09
C SER A 248 -8.44 -9.24 24.69
N HIS A 249 -7.90 -9.57 23.52
CA HIS A 249 -7.73 -10.93 23.01
C HIS A 249 -6.31 -11.50 23.23
N GLY A 250 -5.46 -10.82 24.00
CA GLY A 250 -4.14 -11.32 24.41
C GLY A 250 -2.98 -10.98 23.46
N GLU A 251 -3.19 -10.14 22.45
CA GLU A 251 -2.11 -9.59 21.63
C GLU A 251 -1.34 -8.51 22.42
N VAL A 252 -0.01 -8.62 22.43
CA VAL A 252 0.91 -7.71 23.11
C VAL A 252 1.55 -6.79 22.09
N CYS A 253 1.22 -5.50 22.16
CA CYS A 253 1.85 -4.46 21.36
C CYS A 253 3.14 -3.98 22.03
N ILE A 254 4.24 -4.06 21.31
CA ILE A 254 5.58 -3.65 21.78
C ILE A 254 6.14 -2.61 20.79
N PRO A 255 6.66 -1.47 21.25
CA PRO A 255 7.27 -0.50 20.35
C PRO A 255 8.55 -1.08 19.74
N TRP A 256 8.84 -0.78 18.47
CA TRP A 256 10.03 -1.30 17.77
C TRP A 256 11.36 -0.94 18.49
N ASP A 257 11.38 0.17 19.22
CA ASP A 257 12.54 0.69 19.96
C ASP A 257 12.52 0.34 21.45
N TRP A 258 11.75 -0.69 21.83
CA TRP A 258 11.66 -1.19 23.20
C TRP A 258 13.04 -1.46 23.82
N LYS A 259 13.07 -1.39 25.16
CA LYS A 259 14.25 -1.64 25.98
C LYS A 259 13.93 -2.76 26.98
N PRO A 260 14.86 -3.70 27.20
CA PRO A 260 14.70 -4.77 28.19
C PRO A 260 14.69 -4.25 29.63
#